data_AF-A0A257ITD0-F1
#
_entry.id   AF-A0A257ITD0-F1
#
_cell.length_a   1.000
_cell.length_b   1.000
_cell.length_c   1.000
_cell.angle_alpha   90.00
_cell.angle_beta   90.00
_cell.angle_gamma   90.00
#
_symmetry.space_group_name_H-M   'P 1'
#
loop_
_entity.id
_entity.type
_entity.pdbx_description
1 polymer ?
#
loop_
_entity_poly.entity_id
_entity_poly.type
_entity_poly.pdbx_seq_one_letter_code
_entity_poly.pdbx_strand_id
1 'polypeptide(L)'
;MTLTSPTVPPRAAFDRALLLAAAVLAAVVPTLLALHRPPSATMLNQCAAVALWGGLAVVVAPGRLLLRQTGALMAAIGLVLLAALASWQWGTLPMSLSFQAVGLLAAAALMVATGASAASGPQRTAVFVALAWGLLASGVLSSGVALVQVFAPDWADGDWIAQAVLPGRAAGNLRQPNHLCDLLLWALVAAVALHALGKLGRAWLWGLAVLLVVGVELSASRTGAGGL
;
A
#
# COMPACT_ATOMS: atom_id res chain seq x y z
N MET A 1 -33.93 -14.89 36.18
CA MET A 1 -33.99 -14.67 34.73
C MET A 1 -32.59 -14.32 34.26
N THR A 2 -31.79 -15.34 33.97
CA THR A 2 -30.39 -15.23 33.57
C THR A 2 -30.35 -14.92 32.07
N LEU A 3 -30.02 -13.68 31.71
CA LEU A 3 -29.81 -13.28 30.32
C LEU A 3 -28.56 -13.99 29.80
N THR A 4 -28.75 -15.06 29.04
CA THR A 4 -27.69 -15.66 28.24
C THR A 4 -27.18 -14.61 27.27
N SER A 5 -25.91 -14.21 27.45
CA SER A 5 -25.27 -13.30 26.49
C SER A 5 -25.31 -13.95 25.11
N PRO A 6 -25.69 -13.23 24.04
CA PRO A 6 -25.73 -13.79 22.71
C PRO A 6 -24.33 -14.29 22.35
N THR A 7 -24.21 -15.60 22.16
CA THR A 7 -23.00 -16.24 21.66
C THR A 7 -22.79 -15.72 20.24
N VAL A 8 -21.88 -14.77 20.08
CA VAL A 8 -21.45 -14.30 18.77
C VAL A 8 -20.89 -15.52 18.04
N PRO A 9 -21.44 -15.89 16.87
CA PRO A 9 -20.91 -17.03 16.13
C PRO A 9 -19.41 -16.82 15.86
N PRO A 10 -18.58 -17.86 16.02
CA PRO A 10 -17.15 -17.73 15.72
C PRO A 10 -17.00 -17.24 14.28
N ARG A 11 -16.21 -16.17 14.08
CA ARG A 11 -15.91 -15.69 12.73
C ARG A 11 -15.31 -16.85 11.93
N ALA A 12 -15.91 -17.19 10.80
CA ALA A 12 -15.38 -18.18 9.90
C ALA A 12 -13.95 -17.80 9.50
N ALA A 13 -13.03 -18.75 9.58
CA ALA A 13 -11.67 -18.55 9.10
C ALA A 13 -11.73 -18.37 7.57
N PHE A 14 -11.20 -17.25 7.04
CA PHE A 14 -11.05 -17.12 5.59
C PHE A 14 -9.84 -17.92 5.09
N ASP A 15 -9.91 -18.34 3.82
CA ASP A 15 -8.87 -19.12 3.14
C ASP A 15 -7.56 -18.33 3.08
N ARG A 16 -6.48 -18.96 3.57
CA ARG A 16 -5.13 -18.35 3.62
C ARG A 16 -4.55 -18.11 2.23
N ALA A 17 -4.84 -18.97 1.27
CA ALA A 17 -4.37 -18.81 -0.11
C ALA A 17 -5.05 -17.61 -0.76
N LEU A 18 -6.37 -17.48 -0.59
CA LEU A 18 -7.13 -16.33 -1.07
C LEU A 18 -6.65 -15.02 -0.43
N LEU A 19 -6.42 -15.02 0.89
CA LEU A 19 -5.89 -13.86 1.60
C LEU A 19 -4.51 -13.43 1.06
N LEU A 20 -3.60 -14.39 0.89
CA LEU A 20 -2.27 -14.11 0.35
C LEU A 20 -2.35 -13.58 -1.07
N ALA A 21 -3.14 -14.22 -1.94
CA ALA A 21 -3.35 -13.77 -3.31
C ALA A 21 -3.94 -12.35 -3.35
N ALA A 22 -4.96 -12.07 -2.54
CA ALA A 22 -5.57 -10.75 -2.46
C ALA A 22 -4.57 -9.68 -1.98
N ALA A 23 -3.77 -9.98 -0.95
CA ALA A 23 -2.77 -9.04 -0.44
C ALA A 23 -1.64 -8.78 -1.44
N VAL A 24 -1.15 -9.82 -2.12
CA VAL A 24 -0.13 -9.69 -3.17
C VAL A 24 -0.67 -8.89 -4.34
N LEU A 25 -1.87 -9.22 -4.85
CA LEU A 25 -2.47 -8.49 -5.96
C LEU A 25 -2.73 -7.02 -5.62
N ALA A 26 -3.27 -6.75 -4.41
CA ALA A 26 -3.55 -5.38 -3.96
C ALA A 26 -2.29 -4.52 -3.82
N ALA A 27 -1.15 -5.11 -3.44
CA ALA A 27 0.12 -4.39 -3.37
C ALA A 27 0.80 -4.26 -4.74
N VAL A 28 0.87 -5.35 -5.50
CA VAL A 28 1.68 -5.45 -6.73
C VAL A 28 1.03 -4.76 -7.91
N VAL A 29 -0.26 -5.03 -8.18
CA VAL A 29 -0.89 -4.54 -9.42
C VAL A 29 -0.93 -3.01 -9.48
N PRO A 30 -1.35 -2.27 -8.43
CA PRO A 30 -1.39 -0.82 -8.51
C PRO A 30 -0.02 -0.17 -8.60
N THR A 31 1.02 -0.81 -8.07
CA THR A 31 2.39 -0.25 -8.02
C THR A 31 3.20 -0.55 -9.29
N LEU A 32 2.90 -1.65 -9.97
CA LEU A 32 3.55 -2.04 -11.23
C LEU A 32 2.77 -1.64 -12.48
N LEU A 33 1.55 -1.13 -12.36
CA LEU A 33 0.79 -0.71 -13.54
C LEU A 33 1.49 0.48 -14.22
N ALA A 34 2.14 0.21 -15.36
CA ALA A 34 2.78 1.23 -16.20
C ALA A 34 1.78 1.94 -17.12
N LEU A 35 0.63 1.35 -17.44
CA LEU A 35 -0.36 1.99 -18.30
C LEU A 35 -0.89 3.28 -17.66
N HIS A 36 -0.86 4.37 -18.42
CA HIS A 36 -1.47 5.65 -18.04
C HIS A 36 -2.10 6.32 -19.26
N ARG A 37 -3.06 7.20 -19.04
CA ARG A 37 -3.64 8.04 -20.09
C ARG A 37 -3.72 9.48 -19.63
N PRO A 38 -3.40 10.46 -20.49
CA PRO A 38 -3.70 11.86 -20.20
C PRO A 38 -5.18 12.03 -19.83
N PRO A 39 -5.53 12.94 -18.90
CA PRO A 39 -4.67 13.95 -18.27
C PRO A 39 -3.96 13.49 -16.98
N SER A 40 -4.17 12.25 -16.50
CA SER A 40 -3.64 11.80 -15.20
C SER A 40 -2.77 10.57 -15.32
N ALA A 41 -1.49 10.72 -14.97
CA ALA A 41 -0.50 9.65 -15.01
C ALA A 41 -0.78 8.51 -14.00
N THR A 42 -1.64 8.73 -12.99
CA THR A 42 -1.84 7.80 -11.87
C THR A 42 -3.29 7.32 -11.73
N MET A 43 -4.23 7.75 -12.57
CA MET A 43 -5.66 7.43 -12.41
C MET A 43 -5.89 5.91 -12.38
N LEU A 44 -5.29 5.17 -13.32
CA LEU A 44 -5.46 3.72 -13.39
C LEU A 44 -4.85 3.02 -12.16
N ASN A 45 -3.69 3.48 -11.67
CA ASN A 45 -3.08 2.98 -10.44
C ASN A 45 -4.01 3.20 -9.24
N GLN A 46 -4.62 4.39 -9.12
CA GLN A 46 -5.56 4.70 -8.04
C GLN A 46 -6.83 3.85 -8.12
N CYS A 47 -7.42 3.69 -9.31
CA CYS A 47 -8.59 2.82 -9.50
C CYS A 47 -8.27 1.35 -9.15
N ALA A 48 -7.13 0.83 -9.62
CA ALA A 48 -6.67 -0.51 -9.29
C ALA A 48 -6.43 -0.66 -7.78
N ALA A 49 -5.83 0.34 -7.13
CA ALA A 49 -5.62 0.35 -5.69
C ALA A 49 -6.96 0.29 -4.94
N VAL A 50 -7.89 1.18 -5.22
CA VAL A 50 -9.20 1.20 -4.54
C VAL A 50 -9.93 -0.13 -4.75
N ALA A 51 -9.95 -0.67 -5.96
CA ALA A 51 -10.61 -1.93 -6.26
C ALA A 51 -9.98 -3.13 -5.51
N LEU A 52 -8.65 -3.28 -5.56
CA LEU A 52 -7.97 -4.45 -5.02
C LEU A 52 -7.79 -4.38 -3.50
N TRP A 53 -7.52 -3.21 -2.94
CA TRP A 53 -7.52 -3.03 -1.48
C TRP A 53 -8.93 -3.16 -0.90
N GLY A 54 -9.96 -2.67 -1.61
CA GLY A 54 -11.36 -2.94 -1.27
C GLY A 54 -11.69 -4.43 -1.31
N GLY A 55 -11.22 -5.16 -2.32
CA GLY A 55 -11.34 -6.62 -2.40
C GLY A 55 -10.64 -7.33 -1.24
N LEU A 56 -9.44 -6.90 -0.85
CA LEU A 56 -8.76 -7.42 0.35
C LEU A 56 -9.58 -7.15 1.61
N ALA A 57 -10.17 -5.96 1.75
CA ALA A 57 -11.04 -5.64 2.87
C ALA A 57 -12.28 -6.55 2.91
N VAL A 58 -12.86 -6.90 1.77
CA VAL A 58 -13.95 -7.89 1.67
C VAL A 58 -13.48 -9.28 2.12
N VAL A 59 -12.30 -9.73 1.69
CA VAL A 59 -11.72 -11.03 2.10
C VAL A 59 -11.46 -11.08 3.62
N VAL A 60 -10.94 -9.99 4.19
CA VAL A 60 -10.73 -9.85 5.63
C VAL A 60 -12.05 -9.77 6.39
N ALA A 61 -13.12 -9.30 5.73
CA ALA A 61 -14.49 -9.17 6.24
C ALA A 61 -14.52 -8.52 7.63
N PRO A 62 -14.19 -7.21 7.75
CA PRO A 62 -14.14 -6.56 9.03
C PRO A 62 -15.51 -6.62 9.72
N GLY A 63 -15.50 -6.92 11.02
CA GLY A 63 -16.71 -6.82 11.82
C GLY A 63 -16.89 -5.40 12.35
N ARG A 64 -17.10 -5.27 13.66
CA ARG A 64 -17.43 -3.97 14.26
C ARG A 64 -16.26 -2.99 14.17
N LEU A 65 -16.59 -1.73 13.89
CA LEU A 65 -15.67 -0.61 14.00
C LEU A 65 -15.17 -0.47 15.44
N LEU A 66 -13.86 -0.48 15.62
CA LEU A 66 -13.21 -0.39 16.93
C LEU A 66 -12.80 1.06 17.22
N LEU A 67 -13.79 1.94 17.35
CA LEU A 67 -13.59 3.39 17.50
C LEU A 67 -12.63 3.76 18.65
N ARG A 68 -12.58 3.00 19.74
CA ARG A 68 -11.64 3.26 20.85
C ARG A 68 -10.18 3.05 20.45
N GLN A 69 -9.91 2.09 19.55
CA GLN A 69 -8.54 1.78 19.10
C GLN A 69 -8.11 2.67 17.93
N THR A 70 -9.07 3.10 17.09
CA THR A 70 -8.79 3.87 15.88
C THR A 70 -9.14 5.36 16.00
N GLY A 71 -9.70 5.80 17.13
CA GLY A 71 -10.37 7.09 17.27
C GLY A 71 -9.52 8.30 16.89
N ALA A 72 -8.28 8.35 17.39
CA ALA A 72 -7.36 9.46 17.07
C ALA A 72 -7.01 9.51 15.57
N LEU A 73 -6.73 8.36 14.96
CA LEU A 73 -6.42 8.28 13.53
C LEU A 73 -7.65 8.59 12.66
N MET A 74 -8.82 8.08 13.03
CA MET A 74 -10.08 8.39 12.35
C MET A 74 -10.44 9.87 12.47
N ALA A 75 -10.18 10.49 13.62
CA ALA A 75 -10.38 11.93 13.81
C ALA A 75 -9.40 12.73 12.94
N ALA A 76 -8.14 12.32 12.84
CA ALA A 76 -7.16 12.95 11.96
C ALA A 76 -7.58 12.84 10.48
N ILE A 77 -8.01 11.65 10.04
CA ILE A 77 -8.54 11.44 8.68
C ILE A 77 -9.78 12.32 8.47
N GLY A 78 -10.69 12.38 9.44
CA GLY A 78 -11.89 13.23 9.38
C GLY A 78 -11.55 14.72 9.25
N LEU A 79 -10.54 15.20 9.99
CA LEU A 79 -10.07 16.58 9.89
C LEU A 79 -9.49 16.88 8.50
N VAL A 80 -8.68 15.98 7.96
CA VAL A 80 -8.11 16.14 6.60
C VAL A 80 -9.20 16.06 5.53
N LEU A 81 -10.22 15.23 5.72
CA LEU A 81 -11.39 15.16 4.83
C LEU A 81 -12.17 16.47 4.83
N LEU A 82 -12.43 17.05 6.01
CA LEU A 82 -13.05 18.37 6.12
C LEU A 82 -12.21 19.45 5.45
N ALA A 83 -10.88 19.42 5.61
CA ALA A 83 -9.97 20.34 4.94
C ALA A 83 -10.02 20.19 3.40
N ALA A 84 -10.11 18.96 2.88
CA ALA A 84 -10.23 18.71 1.44
C ALA A 84 -11.54 19.27 0.87
N LEU A 85 -12.66 19.08 1.57
CA LEU A 85 -13.97 19.65 1.18
C LEU A 85 -13.96 21.18 1.25
N ALA A 86 -13.42 21.74 2.33
CA ALA A 86 -13.25 23.18 2.52
C ALA A 86 -12.39 23.82 1.42
N SER A 87 -11.33 23.13 0.98
CA SER A 87 -10.41 23.61 -0.07
C SER A 87 -11.06 23.74 -1.45
N TRP A 88 -12.12 22.96 -1.71
CA TRP A 88 -12.94 23.13 -2.92
C TRP A 88 -14.02 24.20 -2.73
N GLN A 89 -14.72 24.16 -1.58
CA GLN A 89 -15.86 25.06 -1.34
C GLN A 89 -15.44 26.53 -1.16
N TRP A 90 -14.29 26.76 -0.51
CA TRP A 90 -13.79 28.10 -0.16
C TRP A 90 -12.40 28.40 -0.72
N GLY A 91 -11.74 27.44 -1.38
CA GLY A 91 -10.41 27.60 -1.96
C GLY A 91 -10.42 27.60 -3.49
N THR A 92 -9.24 27.47 -4.08
CA THR A 92 -9.03 27.45 -5.54
C THR A 92 -8.91 26.05 -6.12
N LEU A 93 -9.08 25.01 -5.29
CA LEU A 93 -8.84 23.63 -5.71
C LEU A 93 -9.99 23.14 -6.62
N PRO A 94 -9.69 22.61 -7.82
CA PRO A 94 -10.71 22.01 -8.68
C PRO A 94 -11.51 20.92 -7.97
N MET A 95 -12.82 20.91 -8.20
CA MET A 95 -13.76 19.95 -7.63
C MET A 95 -13.29 18.50 -7.81
N SER A 96 -12.83 18.16 -9.01
CA SER A 96 -12.35 16.80 -9.33
C SER A 96 -11.19 16.34 -8.45
N LEU A 97 -10.24 17.23 -8.12
CA LEU A 97 -9.11 16.91 -7.24
C LEU A 97 -9.53 16.78 -5.78
N SER A 98 -10.45 17.63 -5.32
CA SER A 98 -11.01 17.53 -3.97
C SER A 98 -11.77 16.21 -3.77
N PHE A 99 -12.68 15.85 -4.69
CA PHE A 99 -13.42 14.58 -4.58
C PHE A 99 -12.53 13.35 -4.73
N GLN A 100 -11.47 13.41 -5.54
CA GLN A 100 -10.45 12.35 -5.57
C GLN A 100 -9.79 12.18 -4.20
N ALA A 101 -9.37 13.27 -3.56
CA ALA A 101 -8.79 13.23 -2.23
C ALA A 101 -9.79 12.69 -1.18
N VAL A 102 -11.05 13.11 -1.22
CA VAL A 102 -12.11 12.60 -0.34
C VAL A 102 -12.30 11.09 -0.51
N GLY A 103 -12.33 10.59 -1.75
CA GLY A 103 -12.42 9.16 -2.04
C GLY A 103 -11.25 8.37 -1.47
N LEU A 104 -10.02 8.87 -1.62
CA LEU A 104 -8.82 8.23 -1.06
C LEU A 104 -8.80 8.27 0.47
N LEU A 105 -9.28 9.35 1.10
CA LEU A 105 -9.40 9.45 2.56
C LEU A 105 -10.47 8.49 3.10
N ALA A 106 -11.59 8.34 2.40
CA ALA A 106 -12.61 7.35 2.75
C ALA A 106 -12.07 5.92 2.62
N ALA A 107 -11.31 5.62 1.56
CA ALA A 107 -10.62 4.34 1.41
C ALA A 107 -9.60 4.10 2.53
N ALA A 108 -8.83 5.13 2.92
CA ALA A 108 -7.89 5.05 4.04
C ALA A 108 -8.63 4.75 5.36
N ALA A 109 -9.75 5.42 5.64
CA ALA A 109 -10.59 5.13 6.81
C ALA A 109 -11.10 3.68 6.80
N LEU A 110 -11.56 3.18 5.64
CA LEU A 110 -11.95 1.78 5.48
C LEU A 110 -10.79 0.83 5.79
N MET A 111 -9.57 1.13 5.34
CA MET A 111 -8.40 0.30 5.62
C MET A 111 -8.00 0.32 7.09
N VAL A 112 -8.11 1.47 7.78
CA VAL A 112 -7.88 1.57 9.23
C VAL A 112 -8.89 0.71 10.00
N ALA A 113 -10.17 0.81 9.65
CA ALA A 113 -11.23 -0.01 10.24
C ALA A 113 -10.99 -1.50 10.00
N THR A 114 -10.60 -1.86 8.78
CA THR A 114 -10.29 -3.23 8.37
C THR A 114 -9.11 -3.79 9.17
N GLY A 115 -8.02 -3.04 9.25
CA GLY A 115 -6.82 -3.40 10.00
C GLY A 115 -7.10 -3.59 11.49
N ALA A 116 -7.87 -2.68 12.11
CA ALA A 116 -8.22 -2.79 13.52
C ALA A 116 -9.08 -4.04 13.81
N SER A 117 -10.07 -4.30 12.97
CA SER A 117 -10.89 -5.52 13.09
C SER A 117 -10.06 -6.79 12.90
N ALA A 118 -9.12 -6.79 11.95
CA ALA A 118 -8.21 -7.91 11.70
C ALA A 118 -7.25 -8.15 12.88
N ALA A 119 -6.69 -7.08 13.45
CA ALA A 119 -5.77 -7.13 14.59
C ALA A 119 -6.42 -7.71 15.85
N SER A 120 -7.72 -7.46 16.05
CA SER A 120 -8.49 -8.02 17.17
C SER A 120 -9.01 -9.45 16.90
N GLY A 121 -8.81 -9.98 15.69
CA GLY A 121 -9.30 -11.29 15.28
C GLY A 121 -8.33 -12.45 15.54
N PRO A 122 -8.81 -13.70 15.47
CA PRO A 122 -7.98 -14.90 15.65
C PRO A 122 -6.94 -15.10 14.53
N GLN A 123 -7.18 -14.53 13.34
CA GLN A 123 -6.29 -14.65 12.18
C GLN A 123 -5.33 -13.46 12.02
N ARG A 124 -5.14 -12.62 13.05
CA ARG A 124 -4.30 -11.39 12.98
C ARG A 124 -2.92 -11.62 12.36
N THR A 125 -2.23 -12.70 12.76
CA THR A 125 -0.89 -13.02 12.27
C THR A 125 -0.93 -13.43 10.80
N ALA A 126 -1.96 -14.16 10.37
CA ALA A 126 -2.10 -14.58 8.97
C ALA A 126 -2.34 -13.36 8.06
N VAL A 127 -3.19 -12.42 8.47
CA VAL A 127 -3.43 -11.17 7.74
C VAL A 127 -2.15 -10.33 7.66
N PHE A 128 -1.45 -10.17 8.78
CA PHE A 128 -0.19 -9.42 8.81
C PHE A 128 0.88 -10.05 7.92
N VAL A 129 1.05 -11.38 7.97
CA VAL A 129 2.02 -12.10 7.13
C VAL A 129 1.66 -11.98 5.64
N ALA A 130 0.38 -12.08 5.28
CA ALA A 130 -0.06 -11.91 3.89
C ALA A 130 0.21 -10.49 3.39
N LEU A 131 -0.10 -9.47 4.20
CA LEU A 131 0.20 -8.07 3.89
C LEU A 131 1.70 -7.84 3.71
N ALA A 132 2.52 -8.38 4.61
CA ALA A 132 3.97 -8.24 4.57
C ALA A 132 4.56 -8.91 3.31
N TRP A 133 4.07 -10.08 2.92
CA TRP A 133 4.46 -10.70 1.65
C TRP A 133 4.04 -9.88 0.44
N GLY A 134 2.84 -9.28 0.44
CA GLY A 134 2.39 -8.39 -0.63
C GLY A 134 3.27 -7.15 -0.78
N LEU A 135 3.57 -6.46 0.32
CA LEU A 135 4.46 -5.29 0.32
C LEU A 135 5.89 -5.65 -0.12
N LEU A 136 6.43 -6.77 0.38
CA LEU A 136 7.76 -7.24 -0.01
C LEU A 136 7.81 -7.56 -1.51
N ALA A 137 6.82 -8.29 -2.03
CA ALA A 137 6.74 -8.61 -3.45
C ALA A 137 6.67 -7.34 -4.32
N SER A 138 5.83 -6.38 -3.92
CA SER A 138 5.71 -5.09 -4.61
C SER A 138 7.03 -4.29 -4.60
N GLY A 139 7.74 -4.26 -3.47
CA GLY A 139 9.04 -3.58 -3.37
C GLY A 139 10.13 -4.24 -4.19
N VAL A 140 10.21 -5.57 -4.19
CA VAL A 140 11.20 -6.33 -4.97
C VAL A 140 10.99 -6.12 -6.47
N LEU A 141 9.74 -6.23 -6.94
CA LEU A 141 9.43 -6.03 -8.35
C LEU A 141 9.66 -4.57 -8.76
N SER A 142 9.27 -3.61 -7.92
CA SER A 142 9.54 -2.18 -8.14
C SER A 142 11.04 -1.86 -8.16
N SER A 143 11.86 -2.58 -7.38
CA SER A 143 13.33 -2.45 -7.43
C SER A 143 13.88 -2.95 -8.77
N GLY A 144 13.33 -4.04 -9.31
CA GLY A 144 13.65 -4.52 -10.66
C GLY A 144 13.35 -3.46 -11.73
N VAL A 145 12.19 -2.81 -11.65
CA VAL A 145 11.83 -1.68 -12.53
C VAL A 145 12.82 -0.53 -12.38
N ALA A 146 13.19 -0.17 -11.15
CA ALA A 146 14.16 0.90 -10.88
C ALA A 146 15.55 0.60 -11.46
N LEU A 147 16.03 -0.65 -11.35
CA LEU A 147 17.29 -1.09 -11.95
C LEU A 147 17.25 -0.97 -13.48
N VAL A 148 16.15 -1.37 -14.12
CA VAL A 148 15.98 -1.22 -15.57
C VAL A 148 15.99 0.26 -15.96
N GLN A 149 15.21 1.10 -15.27
CA GLN A 149 15.13 2.54 -15.56
C GLN A 149 16.48 3.26 -15.49
N VAL A 150 17.40 2.80 -14.64
CA VAL A 150 18.72 3.44 -14.47
C VAL A 150 19.81 2.80 -15.32
N PHE A 151 19.88 1.47 -15.38
CA PHE A 151 21.01 0.75 -16.00
C PHE A 151 20.72 0.22 -17.40
N ALA A 152 19.45 0.06 -17.77
CA ALA A 152 19.02 -0.40 -19.10
C ALA A 152 17.79 0.41 -19.59
N PRO A 153 17.90 1.75 -19.69
CA PRO A 153 16.76 2.61 -20.01
C PRO A 153 16.12 2.29 -21.37
N ASP A 154 16.88 1.72 -22.32
CA ASP A 154 16.36 1.28 -23.62
C ASP A 154 15.32 0.14 -23.51
N TRP A 155 15.22 -0.53 -22.35
CA TRP A 155 14.19 -1.54 -22.09
C TRP A 155 12.90 -0.94 -21.49
N ALA A 156 12.88 0.37 -21.18
CA ALA A 156 11.69 1.07 -20.73
C ALA A 156 10.80 1.45 -21.91
N ASP A 157 9.93 0.54 -22.30
CA ASP A 157 9.02 0.67 -23.45
C ASP A 157 7.86 1.67 -23.25
N GLY A 158 7.55 2.03 -22.00
CA GLY A 158 6.42 2.87 -21.64
C GLY A 158 5.10 2.12 -21.38
N ASP A 159 5.01 0.85 -21.79
CA ASP A 159 3.82 0.00 -21.67
C ASP A 159 3.91 -0.93 -20.45
N TRP A 160 5.04 -1.61 -20.29
CA TRP A 160 5.34 -2.51 -19.17
C TRP A 160 6.26 -1.85 -18.15
N ILE A 161 7.23 -1.08 -18.63
CA ILE A 161 8.16 -0.33 -17.80
C ILE A 161 8.06 1.14 -18.18
N ALA A 162 7.64 1.96 -17.23
CA ALA A 162 7.54 3.39 -17.43
C ALA A 162 8.93 3.99 -17.75
N GLN A 163 8.97 4.90 -18.72
CA GLN A 163 10.18 5.67 -19.01
C GLN A 163 10.50 6.62 -17.84
N ALA A 164 11.78 6.69 -17.49
CA ALA A 164 12.26 7.64 -16.48
C ALA A 164 12.17 9.07 -17.04
N VAL A 165 11.57 9.97 -16.27
CA VAL A 165 11.45 11.40 -16.67
C VAL A 165 12.79 12.13 -16.50
N LEU A 166 13.64 11.69 -15.57
CA LEU A 166 14.98 12.22 -15.37
C LEU A 166 16.02 11.10 -15.54
N PRO A 167 17.03 11.27 -16.42
CA PRO A 167 18.12 10.32 -16.56
C PRO A 167 18.82 10.03 -15.23
N GLY A 168 19.13 8.75 -14.98
CA GLY A 168 19.82 8.32 -13.76
C GLY A 168 18.97 8.34 -12.49
N ARG A 169 17.66 8.62 -12.59
CA ARG A 169 16.75 8.66 -11.44
C ARG A 169 15.52 7.78 -11.66
N ALA A 170 15.37 6.76 -10.82
CA ALA A 170 14.24 5.87 -10.85
C ALA A 170 12.97 6.53 -10.27
N ALA A 171 11.84 6.27 -10.92
CA ALA A 171 10.52 6.64 -10.42
C ALA A 171 9.58 5.42 -10.29
N GLY A 172 10.04 4.25 -10.76
CA GLY A 172 9.23 3.06 -10.90
C GLY A 172 8.10 3.26 -11.91
N ASN A 173 7.19 2.30 -12.00
CA ASN A 173 5.96 2.44 -12.77
C ASN A 173 4.98 3.44 -12.13
N LEU A 174 5.22 3.80 -10.87
CA LEU A 174 4.52 4.86 -10.14
C LEU A 174 4.80 6.27 -10.67
N ARG A 175 5.87 6.46 -11.47
CA ARG A 175 6.26 7.77 -12.07
C ARG A 175 6.45 8.89 -11.06
N GLN A 176 6.67 8.55 -9.80
CA GLN A 176 6.90 9.50 -8.73
C GLN A 176 7.97 8.94 -7.79
N PRO A 177 9.21 9.47 -7.83
CA PRO A 177 10.32 8.93 -7.07
C PRO A 177 10.07 8.84 -5.56
N ASN A 178 9.32 9.79 -5.00
CA ASN A 178 8.97 9.76 -3.58
C ASN A 178 8.03 8.58 -3.25
N HIS A 179 7.06 8.27 -4.12
CA HIS A 179 6.17 7.13 -3.91
C HIS A 179 6.90 5.79 -4.05
N LEU A 180 7.86 5.70 -4.98
CA LEU A 180 8.75 4.55 -5.07
C LEU A 180 9.55 4.38 -3.77
N CYS A 181 10.20 5.44 -3.30
CA CYS A 181 10.98 5.40 -2.07
C CYS A 181 10.15 4.94 -0.86
N ASP A 182 8.97 5.51 -0.67
CA ASP A 182 8.07 5.15 0.44
C ASP A 182 7.67 3.67 0.36
N LEU A 183 7.34 3.18 -0.84
CA LEU A 183 7.04 1.76 -1.06
C LEU A 183 8.22 0.84 -0.70
N LEU A 184 9.44 1.20 -1.10
CA LEU A 184 10.64 0.40 -0.83
C LEU A 184 10.97 0.35 0.67
N LEU A 185 10.79 1.46 1.39
CA LEU A 185 10.93 1.50 2.85
C LEU A 185 9.88 0.60 3.53
N TRP A 186 8.62 0.64 3.08
CA TRP A 186 7.58 -0.27 3.59
C TRP A 186 7.86 -1.74 3.27
N ALA A 187 8.43 -2.03 2.10
CA ALA A 187 8.87 -3.38 1.75
C ALA A 187 10.04 -3.86 2.63
N LEU A 188 10.96 -2.96 3.02
CA LEU A 188 12.04 -3.27 3.95
C LEU A 188 11.50 -3.58 5.35
N VAL A 189 10.57 -2.76 5.85
CA VAL A 189 9.86 -3.03 7.12
C VAL A 189 9.15 -4.38 7.05
N ALA A 190 8.50 -4.71 5.92
CA ALA A 190 7.85 -5.99 5.72
C ALA A 190 8.85 -7.17 5.73
N ALA A 191 10.01 -7.04 5.10
CA ALA A 191 11.06 -8.05 5.14
C ALA A 191 11.56 -8.32 6.57
N VAL A 192 11.82 -7.25 7.33
CA VAL A 192 12.23 -7.34 8.74
C VAL A 192 11.15 -8.02 9.58
N ALA A 193 9.88 -7.65 9.38
CA ALA A 193 8.77 -8.25 10.09
C ALA A 193 8.58 -9.75 9.77
N LEU A 194 8.72 -10.14 8.49
CA LEU A 194 8.70 -11.55 8.09
C LEU A 194 9.86 -12.33 8.70
N HIS A 195 11.06 -11.73 8.77
CA HIS A 195 12.20 -12.35 9.43
C HIS A 195 11.95 -12.55 10.93
N ALA A 196 11.45 -11.52 11.63
CA ALA A 196 11.13 -11.58 13.05
C ALA A 196 10.06 -12.65 13.38
N LEU A 197 9.16 -12.94 12.43
CA LEU A 197 8.15 -14.00 12.53
C LEU A 197 8.65 -15.38 12.08
N GLY A 198 9.94 -15.54 11.77
CA GLY A 198 10.52 -16.80 11.30
C GLY A 198 10.03 -17.23 9.91
N LYS A 199 9.51 -16.30 9.10
CA LYS A 199 9.01 -16.55 7.74
C LYS A 199 10.03 -16.23 6.65
N LEU A 200 11.12 -15.56 7.00
CA LEU A 200 12.20 -15.19 6.10
C LEU A 200 13.56 -15.53 6.72
N GLY A 201 14.41 -16.25 5.98
CA GLY A 201 15.75 -16.59 6.43
C GLY A 201 16.67 -15.37 6.49
N ARG A 202 17.69 -15.39 7.36
CA ARG A 202 18.63 -14.27 7.54
C ARG A 202 19.37 -13.89 6.25
N ALA A 203 19.79 -14.87 5.46
CA ALA A 203 20.47 -14.62 4.18
C ALA A 203 19.56 -13.87 3.19
N TRP A 204 18.29 -14.29 3.09
CA TRP A 204 17.29 -13.61 2.27
C TRP A 204 17.02 -12.19 2.74
N LEU A 205 16.91 -11.97 4.06
CA LEU A 205 16.74 -10.62 4.62
C LEU A 205 17.86 -9.69 4.16
N TRP A 206 19.13 -10.12 4.28
CA TRP A 206 20.26 -9.28 3.86
C TRP A 206 20.25 -8.98 2.36
N GLY A 207 20.04 -10.01 1.52
CA GLY A 207 19.96 -9.81 0.08
C GLY A 207 18.84 -8.86 -0.33
N LEU A 208 17.65 -9.02 0.26
CA LEU A 208 16.49 -8.15 0.02
C LEU A 208 16.73 -6.74 0.56
N ALA A 209 17.34 -6.59 1.73
CA ALA A 209 17.64 -5.28 2.30
C ALA A 209 18.60 -4.49 1.39
N VAL A 210 19.66 -5.12 0.90
CA VAL A 210 20.58 -4.50 -0.06
C VAL A 210 19.84 -4.08 -1.33
N LEU A 211 19.04 -4.96 -1.92
CA LEU A 211 18.25 -4.65 -3.12
C LEU A 211 17.34 -3.44 -2.91
N LEU A 212 16.59 -3.42 -1.80
CA LEU A 212 15.62 -2.38 -1.50
C LEU A 212 16.31 -1.04 -1.21
N VAL A 213 17.43 -1.05 -0.47
CA VAL A 213 18.23 0.16 -0.18
C VAL A 213 18.84 0.72 -1.47
N VAL A 214 19.37 -0.13 -2.35
CA VAL A 214 19.82 0.30 -3.68
C VAL A 214 18.66 0.96 -4.44
N GLY A 215 17.47 0.37 -4.44
CA GLY A 215 16.29 0.98 -5.06
C GLY A 215 15.92 2.36 -4.47
N VAL A 216 16.06 2.53 -3.15
CA VAL A 216 15.85 3.83 -2.47
C VAL A 216 16.85 4.86 -2.97
N GLU A 217 18.14 4.52 -3.02
CA GLU A 217 19.19 5.40 -3.55
C GLU A 217 18.95 5.78 -5.01
N LEU A 218 18.58 4.80 -5.86
CA LEU A 218 18.25 5.04 -7.27
C LEU A 218 17.04 5.97 -7.46
N SER A 219 16.13 6.04 -6.49
CA SER A 219 15.02 7.00 -6.53
C SER A 219 15.47 8.45 -6.36
N ALA A 220 16.65 8.68 -5.78
CA ALA A 220 17.17 9.99 -5.39
C ALA A 220 16.11 10.86 -4.67
N SER A 221 15.27 10.23 -3.82
CA SER A 221 14.23 10.91 -3.07
C SER A 221 14.78 11.53 -1.79
N ARG A 222 14.32 12.75 -1.48
CA ARG A 222 14.58 13.40 -0.18
C ARG A 222 13.96 12.61 1.00
N THR A 223 12.97 11.76 0.73
CA THR A 223 12.38 10.88 1.76
C THR A 223 13.29 9.71 2.14
N GLY A 224 14.20 9.28 1.25
CA GLY A 224 15.20 8.25 1.53
C GLY A 224 16.34 8.74 2.41
N ALA A 225 16.82 9.97 2.17
CA ALA A 225 17.89 10.58 2.95
C ALA A 225 17.52 10.89 4.42
N GLY A 226 16.23 10.89 4.77
CA GLY A 226 15.76 11.04 6.16
C GLY A 226 15.44 9.73 6.88
N GLY A 227 15.48 8.59 6.17
CA GLY A 227 15.14 7.26 6.69
C GLY A 227 16.34 6.31 6.85
N LEU A 228 17.52 6.68 6.35
CA LEU A 228 18.81 6.03 6.56
C LEU A 228 19.66 6.85 7.54
#